data_AF-A0A173YJ10-F1
#
_entry.id   AF-A0A173YJ10-F1
#
_cell.length_a   1.000
_cell.length_b   1.000
_cell.length_c   1.000
_cell.angle_alpha   90.00
_cell.angle_beta   90.00
_cell.angle_gamma   90.00
#
_symmetry.space_group_name_H-M   'P 1'
#
loop_
_entity.id
_entity.type
_entity.pdbx_description
1 polymer ?
#
loop_
_entity_poly.entity_id
_entity_poly.type
_entity_poly.pdbx_seq_one_letter_code
_entity_poly.pdbx_strand_id
1 'polypeptide(L)'
;MCGRFAMPWDPDELADRLGVNTNEDARSVAPSYNIAPDATIAVIRRTADGGSLLAGARWNLIPAWSDTDRLPYPTFNARVESAAGLATMY
;
A
#
# COMPACT_ATOMS: atom_id res chain seq x y z
N MET A 1 11.60 3.38 -12.01
CA MET A 1 11.35 3.13 -10.57
C MET A 1 10.56 4.31 -10.03
N CYS A 2 9.40 4.08 -9.41
CA CYS A 2 8.52 5.17 -8.95
C CYS A 2 8.79 5.44 -7.46
N GLY A 3 9.18 6.67 -7.13
CA GLY A 3 9.53 7.07 -5.77
C GLY A 3 8.57 8.07 -5.13
N ARG A 4 7.56 8.57 -5.88
CA ARG A 4 6.52 9.48 -5.38
C ARG A 4 5.24 9.31 -6.19
N PHE A 5 4.09 9.59 -5.58
CA PHE A 5 2.81 9.71 -6.29
C PHE A 5 1.85 10.66 -5.56
N ALA A 6 0.71 10.94 -6.18
CA ALA A 6 -0.36 11.76 -5.64
C ALA A 6 -1.64 10.94 -5.43
N MET A 7 -2.30 11.15 -4.29
CA MET A 7 -3.66 10.70 -4.00
C MET A 7 -4.37 11.88 -3.34
N PRO A 8 -4.89 12.84 -4.13
CA PRO A 8 -5.50 14.07 -3.61
C PRO A 8 -7.00 13.92 -3.31
N TRP A 9 -7.48 12.69 -3.06
CA TRP A 9 -8.89 12.39 -2.84
C TRP A 9 -9.18 11.96 -1.42
N ASP A 10 -10.38 12.27 -0.94
CA ASP A 10 -10.88 11.66 0.29
C ASP A 10 -11.04 10.13 0.11
N PRO A 11 -10.63 9.31 1.09
CA PRO A 11 -10.73 7.85 0.98
C PRO A 11 -12.15 7.32 0.76
N ASP A 12 -13.17 7.92 1.39
CA ASP A 12 -14.56 7.47 1.23
C ASP A 12 -15.09 7.87 -0.17
N GLU A 13 -14.79 9.08 -0.66
CA GLU A 13 -15.11 9.47 -2.04
C GLU A 13 -14.45 8.56 -3.09
N LEU A 14 -13.19 8.19 -2.85
CA LEU A 14 -12.44 7.30 -3.72
C LEU A 14 -13.04 5.89 -3.72
N ALA A 15 -13.41 5.37 -2.55
CA ALA A 15 -14.02 4.04 -2.40
C ALA A 15 -15.38 3.97 -3.10
N ASP A 16 -16.23 4.99 -2.91
CA ASP A 16 -17.52 5.10 -3.59
C ASP A 16 -17.36 5.09 -5.11
N ARG A 17 -16.39 5.85 -5.63
CA ARG A 17 -16.10 5.90 -7.07
C ARG A 17 -15.59 4.56 -7.62
N LEU A 18 -14.92 3.77 -6.79
CA LEU A 18 -14.39 2.45 -7.15
C LEU A 18 -15.37 1.31 -6.85
N GLY A 19 -16.50 1.59 -6.20
CA GLY A 19 -17.50 0.59 -5.83
C GLY A 19 -16.99 -0.43 -4.80
N VAL A 20 -16.16 0.02 -3.86
CA VAL A 20 -15.59 -0.81 -2.79
C VAL A 20 -15.95 -0.24 -1.42
N ASN A 21 -15.90 -1.06 -0.37
CA ASN A 21 -16.06 -0.59 1.00
C ASN A 21 -14.77 0.10 1.48
N THR A 22 -14.85 0.94 2.51
CA THR A 22 -13.69 1.56 3.19
C THR A 22 -13.56 1.04 4.61
N ASN A 23 -12.34 1.01 5.16
CA ASN A 23 -12.10 0.77 6.59
C ASN A 23 -11.44 1.99 7.29
N GLU A 24 -11.32 1.93 8.62
CA GLU A 24 -10.71 3.01 9.43
C GLU A 24 -9.24 3.30 9.05
N ASP A 25 -8.47 2.27 8.67
CA ASP A 25 -7.08 2.46 8.24
C ASP A 25 -7.00 3.30 6.96
N ALA A 26 -7.92 3.07 6.01
CA ALA A 26 -8.00 3.86 4.78
C ALA A 26 -8.45 5.30 5.06
N ARG A 27 -9.42 5.52 5.96
CA ARG A 27 -9.87 6.87 6.38
C ARG A 27 -8.78 7.71 7.02
N SER A 28 -7.78 7.04 7.59
CA SER A 28 -6.61 7.70 8.18
C SER A 28 -5.57 8.16 7.13
N VAL A 29 -5.73 7.78 5.86
CA VAL A 29 -4.85 8.23 4.76
C VAL A 29 -5.27 9.62 4.29
N ALA A 30 -4.46 10.62 4.63
CA ALA A 30 -4.72 11.99 4.24
C ALA A 30 -4.49 12.24 2.73
N PRO A 31 -5.36 13.03 2.07
CA PRO A 31 -5.14 13.49 0.70
C PRO A 31 -3.78 14.20 0.56
N SER A 32 -3.00 13.85 -0.46
CA SER A 32 -1.67 14.44 -0.67
C SER A 32 -1.26 14.40 -2.14
N TYR A 33 -0.63 15.48 -2.61
CA TYR A 33 0.01 15.56 -3.92
C TYR A 33 1.44 15.02 -3.94
N ASN A 34 1.96 14.58 -2.79
CA ASN A 34 3.40 14.37 -2.63
C ASN A 34 3.77 13.19 -1.71
N ILE A 35 3.10 12.06 -1.88
CA ILE A 35 3.31 10.84 -1.09
C ILE A 35 4.69 10.25 -1.41
N ALA A 36 5.43 9.87 -0.37
CA ALA A 36 6.76 9.27 -0.43
C ALA A 36 6.76 7.87 0.24
N PRO A 37 7.78 7.03 -0.01
CA PRO A 37 7.94 5.75 0.68
C PRO A 37 7.91 5.89 2.20
N ASP A 38 7.62 4.80 2.91
CA ASP A 38 7.32 4.72 4.35
C ASP A 38 5.97 5.31 4.79
N ALA A 39 5.29 6.10 3.95
CA ALA A 39 3.95 6.56 4.26
C ALA A 39 2.92 5.42 4.26
N THR A 40 1.86 5.55 5.06
CA THR A 40 0.63 4.76 4.88
C THR A 40 -0.14 5.30 3.68
N ILE A 41 -0.55 4.41 2.78
CA ILE A 41 -1.24 4.70 1.53
C ILE A 41 -2.53 3.89 1.41
N ALA A 42 -3.48 4.37 0.61
CA ALA A 42 -4.70 3.64 0.31
C ALA A 42 -4.43 2.57 -0.75
N VAL A 43 -4.88 1.34 -0.50
CA VAL A 43 -4.78 0.19 -1.40
C VAL A 43 -6.11 -0.56 -1.45
N ILE A 44 -6.47 -1.13 -2.60
CA ILE A 44 -7.60 -2.07 -2.66
C ILE A 44 -7.07 -3.46 -2.29
N ARG A 45 -7.66 -4.06 -1.25
CA ARG A 45 -7.34 -5.41 -0.78
C ARG A 45 -8.57 -6.31 -0.90
N ARG A 46 -8.36 -7.57 -1.29
CA ARG A 46 -9.39 -8.61 -1.26
C ARG A 46 -9.68 -9.03 0.18
N THR A 47 -10.96 -9.18 0.50
CA THR A 47 -11.42 -9.69 1.79
C THR A 47 -11.61 -11.20 1.75
N ALA A 48 -11.64 -11.83 2.93
CA ALA A 48 -11.75 -13.29 3.05
C ALA A 48 -13.07 -13.85 2.50
N ASP A 49 -14.13 -13.05 2.51
CA ASP A 49 -15.46 -13.34 1.96
C ASP A 49 -15.57 -13.08 0.44
N GLY A 50 -14.47 -12.74 -0.23
CA GLY A 50 -14.45 -12.53 -1.68
C GLY A 50 -14.92 -11.14 -2.12
N GLY A 51 -15.06 -10.20 -1.19
CA GLY A 51 -15.20 -8.77 -1.47
C GLY A 51 -13.87 -8.06 -1.74
N SER A 52 -13.95 -6.76 -1.89
CA SER A 52 -12.82 -5.85 -1.96
C SER A 52 -13.10 -4.65 -1.06
N LEU A 53 -12.06 -4.14 -0.40
CA LEU A 53 -12.15 -2.91 0.37
C LEU A 53 -10.92 -2.04 0.14
N LEU A 54 -11.10 -0.73 0.24
CA LEU A 54 -10.04 0.25 0.37
C LEU A 54 -9.49 0.18 1.80
N ALA A 55 -8.19 -0.11 1.93
CA ALA A 55 -7.46 -0.24 3.18
C ALA A 55 -6.26 0.72 3.22
N GLY A 56 -5.83 1.09 4.43
CA GLY A 56 -4.51 1.67 4.65
C GLY A 56 -3.42 0.58 4.67
N ALA A 57 -2.29 0.82 4.01
CA ALA A 57 -1.11 -0.04 4.06
C ALA A 57 0.18 0.78 3.98
N ARG A 58 1.26 0.33 4.63
CA ARG A 58 2.58 0.97 4.51
C ARG A 58 3.13 0.81 3.09
N TRP A 59 3.63 1.89 2.51
CA TRP A 59 4.36 1.85 1.23
C TRP A 59 5.83 1.45 1.44
N ASN A 60 5.99 0.21 1.92
CA ASN A 60 7.21 -0.58 1.97
C ASN A 60 6.79 -2.00 2.39
N LEU A 61 7.25 -3.03 1.67
CA LEU A 61 7.01 -4.41 2.09
C LEU A 61 7.94 -4.76 3.26
N ILE A 62 7.35 -5.18 4.38
CA ILE A 62 8.07 -5.77 5.52
C ILE A 62 7.86 -7.29 5.42
N PRO A 63 8.91 -8.08 5.14
CA PRO A 63 8.79 -9.53 5.14
C PRO A 63 8.43 -10.06 6.52
N ALA A 64 7.65 -11.15 6.56
CA ALA A 64 7.18 -11.77 7.80
C ALA A 64 8.31 -12.29 8.71
N TRP A 65 9.52 -12.49 8.17
CA TRP A 65 10.70 -12.95 8.92
C TRP A 65 11.51 -11.80 9.54
N SER A 66 11.23 -10.55 9.18
CA SER A 66 12.00 -9.39 9.65
C SER A 66 11.63 -9.03 11.08
N ASP A 67 12.62 -8.93 11.97
CA ASP A 67 12.43 -8.44 13.34
C ASP A 67 12.26 -6.91 13.41
N THR A 68 12.63 -6.21 12.34
CA THR A 68 12.50 -4.75 12.23
C THR A 68 11.54 -4.37 11.11
N ASP A 69 11.03 -3.16 11.21
CA ASP A 69 10.15 -2.56 10.20
C ASP A 69 10.94 -1.83 9.09
N ARG A 70 12.27 -1.91 9.12
CA ARG A 70 13.19 -1.24 8.21
C ARG A 70 14.32 -2.17 7.77
N LEU A 71 14.35 -2.46 6.48
CA LEU A 71 15.40 -3.24 5.83
C LEU A 71 16.55 -2.34 5.32
N PRO A 72 17.76 -2.89 5.11
CA PRO A 72 18.91 -2.13 4.60
C PRO A 72 18.79 -1.78 3.10
N TYR A 73 17.75 -2.26 2.42
CA TYR A 73 17.47 -2.02 1.01
C TYR A 73 15.99 -1.62 0.82
N PRO A 74 15.65 -0.88 -0.26
CA PRO A 74 14.30 -0.39 -0.48
C PRO A 74 13.34 -1.49 -0.91
N THR A 75 12.13 -1.50 -0.33
CA THR A 75 11.07 -2.48 -0.64
C THR A 75 9.75 -1.82 -1.11
N PHE A 76 9.79 -0.52 -1.46
CA PHE A 76 8.65 0.22 -2.01
C PHE A 76 8.40 -0.05 -3.51
N ASN A 77 9.33 -0.69 -4.22
CA ASN A 77 9.16 -1.17 -5.60
C ASN A 77 9.56 -2.64 -5.70
N ALA A 78 8.84 -3.39 -6.55
CA ALA A 78 9.24 -4.72 -7.01
C ALA A 78 9.43 -4.69 -8.52
N ARG A 79 10.55 -5.26 -9.01
CA ARG A 79 10.79 -5.44 -10.45
C ARG A 79 9.96 -6.61 -10.95
N VAL A 80 9.19 -6.39 -12.03
CA VAL A 80 8.27 -7.40 -12.55
C VAL A 80 9.00 -8.67 -13.01
N GLU A 81 10.21 -8.51 -13.54
CA GLU A 81 11.06 -9.59 -14.07
C GLU A 81 11.48 -10.59 -12.97
N SER A 82 11.50 -10.15 -11.71
CA SER A 82 11.98 -10.94 -10.58
C SER A 82 10.97 -11.09 -9.44
N ALA A 83 9.77 -10.51 -9.57
CA ALA A 83 8.79 -10.43 -8.48
C ALA A 83 8.37 -11.80 -7.92
N ALA A 84 8.30 -12.83 -8.78
CA ALA A 84 7.92 -14.18 -8.37
C ALA A 84 9.00 -14.88 -7.52
N GLY A 85 10.28 -14.51 -7.69
CA GLY A 85 11.40 -15.16 -7.02
C GLY A 85 11.96 -14.39 -5.82
N LEU A 86 11.67 -13.10 -5.70
CA LEU A 86 12.26 -12.20 -4.69
C LEU A 86 11.19 -11.70 -3.71
N ALA A 87 10.74 -12.55 -2.81
CA ALA A 87 9.77 -12.17 -1.77
C ALA A 87 10.41 -11.36 -0.61
N THR A 88 11.33 -10.43 -0.91
CA THR A 88 12.25 -9.73 0.03
C THR A 88 13.17 -10.71 0.76
N MET A 89 14.24 -11.16 0.09
CA MET A 89 15.07 -12.33 0.42
C MET A 89 15.88 -12.24 1.74
N TYR A 90 16.14 -13.44 2.28
CA TYR A 90 17.22 -13.80 3.22
C TYR A 90 18.59 -13.75 2.50
#